data_AF-A0A1H9G6J8-F1
#
_entry.id   AF-A0A1H9G6J8-F1
#
_cell.length_a   1.000
_cell.length_b   1.000
_cell.length_c   1.000
_cell.angle_alpha   90.00
_cell.angle_beta   90.00
_cell.angle_gamma   90.00
#
_symmetry.space_group_name_H-M   'P 1'
#
loop_
_entity.id
_entity.type
_entity.pdbx_description
1 polymer ?
#
loop_
_entity_poly.entity_id
_entity_poly.type
_entity_poly.pdbx_seq_one_letter_code
_entity_poly.pdbx_strand_id
1 'polypeptide(L)'
;MNRLSNAFQFEDDLPPALRTTVDAYADQGGLLGAFTYFFTVLETGDERVAETLASIPTALFVTSALHDDAIDDADRWGADRKRRLNEHVSTGDLVFTAVLEAAAESPSGVDLTPALETVREIGSGQLAEEEFDAATATVDDAIDRVEERGCVWGDLAADLVAATGRYSDEQLDSVRTIATNGLFVLTVIDDLADLPDDVENGITTLPLVWFDGDPDEYRSTEALIDAVLASDVPDRLADLVAARRAAIETAASELSASLARSPEALLDAAARALAWYCESVCSVPITDTVSPAERRAIRDGVTGDERSTRRYIADRIAENRFPAGVGDDVDIDIDEFASTISDLPDDPVARTAIRLRHLESILDDLLHTTIDDALTSLRTASTPPS
;
A
#
# COMPACT_ATOMS: atom_id res chain seq x y z
N MET A 1 -4.32 -19.14 -14.74
CA MET A 1 -4.91 -18.06 -13.93
C MET A 1 -5.16 -16.89 -14.85
N ASN A 2 -6.27 -16.21 -14.66
CA ASN A 2 -6.57 -14.99 -15.39
C ASN A 2 -5.94 -13.83 -14.62
N ARG A 3 -5.01 -13.12 -15.26
CA ARG A 3 -4.57 -11.82 -14.76
C ARG A 3 -5.77 -10.91 -14.56
N LEU A 4 -5.67 -9.86 -13.76
CA LEU A 4 -6.63 -8.75 -13.86
C LEU A 4 -6.77 -8.32 -15.34
N SER A 5 -5.65 -8.26 -16.06
CA SER A 5 -5.59 -8.10 -17.53
C SER A 5 -6.48 -9.06 -18.35
N ASN A 6 -6.77 -10.25 -17.83
CA ASN A 6 -7.65 -11.23 -18.47
C ASN A 6 -9.12 -11.11 -18.02
N ALA A 7 -9.40 -10.45 -16.89
CA ALA A 7 -10.76 -10.01 -16.55
C ALA A 7 -11.21 -8.89 -17.52
N PHE A 8 -10.26 -8.14 -18.06
CA PHE A 8 -10.49 -7.12 -19.07
C PHE A 8 -10.36 -7.66 -20.50
N GLN A 9 -11.39 -8.38 -20.99
CA GLN A 9 -11.43 -8.77 -22.41
C GLN A 9 -11.35 -7.57 -23.39
N PHE A 10 -11.52 -6.34 -22.87
CA PHE A 10 -11.49 -5.07 -23.61
C PHE A 10 -10.17 -4.29 -23.44
N GLU A 11 -9.20 -4.77 -22.66
CA GLU A 11 -7.95 -4.03 -22.40
C GLU A 11 -7.18 -3.73 -23.70
N ASP A 12 -7.21 -4.67 -24.64
CA ASP A 12 -6.62 -4.52 -25.97
C ASP A 12 -7.21 -3.36 -26.77
N ASP A 13 -8.46 -2.97 -26.45
CA ASP A 13 -9.18 -1.86 -27.05
C ASP A 13 -8.99 -0.53 -26.30
N LEU A 14 -8.37 -0.54 -25.11
CA LEU A 14 -8.07 0.69 -24.36
C LEU A 14 -6.98 1.51 -25.04
N PRO A 15 -7.07 2.86 -25.02
CA PRO A 15 -5.96 3.73 -25.38
C PRO A 15 -4.69 3.35 -24.59
N PRO A 16 -3.50 3.31 -25.22
CA PRO A 16 -2.28 2.86 -24.55
C PRO A 16 -1.98 3.59 -23.24
N ALA A 17 -2.25 4.90 -23.18
CA ALA A 17 -2.05 5.69 -21.97
C ALA A 17 -2.97 5.24 -20.82
N LEU A 18 -4.24 4.96 -21.11
CA LEU A 18 -5.19 4.50 -20.10
C LEU A 18 -4.85 3.07 -19.64
N ARG A 19 -4.34 2.22 -20.54
CA ARG A 19 -3.84 0.89 -20.15
C ARG A 19 -2.69 0.99 -19.16
N THR A 20 -1.69 1.85 -19.44
CA THR A 20 -0.58 2.09 -18.51
C THR A 20 -1.06 2.60 -17.15
N THR A 21 -2.07 3.47 -17.12
CA THR A 21 -2.68 3.94 -15.86
C THR A 21 -3.37 2.79 -15.11
N VAL A 22 -4.17 1.98 -15.79
CA VAL A 22 -4.85 0.81 -15.17
C VAL A 22 -3.83 -0.18 -14.62
N ASP A 23 -2.76 -0.46 -15.38
CA ASP A 23 -1.67 -1.33 -14.97
C ASP A 23 -0.99 -0.80 -13.69
N ALA A 24 -0.70 0.50 -13.63
CA ALA A 24 -0.09 1.13 -12.45
C ALA A 24 -1.00 1.05 -11.20
N TYR A 25 -2.30 1.30 -11.35
CA TYR A 25 -3.24 1.14 -10.23
C TYR A 25 -3.41 -0.32 -9.80
N ALA A 26 -3.34 -1.27 -10.73
CA ALA A 26 -3.37 -2.69 -10.39
C ALA A 26 -2.11 -3.08 -9.62
N ASP A 27 -0.94 -2.56 -10.02
CA ASP A 27 0.33 -2.80 -9.34
C ASP A 27 0.32 -2.31 -7.87
N GLN A 28 -0.35 -1.18 -7.58
CA GLN A 28 -0.56 -0.66 -6.22
C GLN A 28 -1.62 -1.46 -5.44
N GLY A 29 -2.83 -1.60 -5.99
CA GLY A 29 -3.92 -2.37 -5.37
C GLY A 29 -3.58 -3.85 -5.16
N GLY A 30 -2.61 -4.37 -5.92
CA GLY A 30 -2.08 -5.72 -5.80
C GLY A 30 -1.41 -5.99 -4.46
N LEU A 31 -0.95 -4.95 -3.75
CA LEU A 31 -0.35 -5.08 -2.41
C LEU A 31 -1.35 -5.50 -1.36
N LEU A 32 -2.50 -4.81 -1.30
CA LEU A 32 -3.64 -5.18 -0.46
C LEU A 32 -4.16 -6.57 -0.82
N GLY A 33 -4.16 -6.89 -2.12
CA GLY A 33 -4.44 -8.23 -2.61
C GLY A 33 -3.45 -9.26 -2.07
N ALA A 34 -2.15 -9.01 -2.14
CA ALA A 34 -1.11 -9.93 -1.67
C ALA A 34 -1.17 -10.12 -0.14
N PHE A 35 -1.48 -9.06 0.61
CA PHE A 35 -1.76 -9.13 2.04
C PHE A 35 -2.95 -10.07 2.33
N THR A 36 -4.07 -9.86 1.64
CA THR A 36 -5.28 -10.69 1.76
C THR A 36 -4.99 -12.15 1.37
N TYR A 37 -4.23 -12.35 0.30
CA TYR A 37 -3.80 -13.67 -0.18
C TYR A 37 -2.98 -14.38 0.90
N PHE A 38 -1.97 -13.71 1.45
CA PHE A 38 -1.07 -14.26 2.46
C PHE A 38 -1.85 -14.82 3.64
N PHE A 39 -2.71 -14.00 4.25
CA PHE A 39 -3.48 -14.43 5.42
C PHE A 39 -4.55 -15.47 5.06
N THR A 40 -5.16 -15.38 3.89
CA THR A 40 -6.12 -16.40 3.45
C THR A 40 -5.43 -17.76 3.28
N VAL A 41 -4.30 -17.81 2.60
CA VAL A 41 -3.63 -19.06 2.27
C VAL A 41 -2.93 -19.68 3.48
N LEU A 42 -2.43 -18.86 4.41
CA LEU A 42 -1.77 -19.32 5.64
C LEU A 42 -2.67 -20.24 6.47
N GLU A 43 -3.96 -19.90 6.58
CA GLU A 43 -4.91 -20.65 7.41
C GLU A 43 -5.78 -21.64 6.64
N THR A 44 -6.07 -21.36 5.37
CA THR A 44 -6.94 -22.25 4.55
C THR A 44 -6.14 -23.24 3.71
N GLY A 45 -4.94 -22.86 3.27
CA GLY A 45 -4.18 -23.56 2.24
C GLY A 45 -4.77 -23.51 0.83
N ASP A 46 -5.93 -22.88 0.63
CA ASP A 46 -6.71 -22.91 -0.62
C ASP A 46 -6.36 -21.71 -1.52
N GLU A 47 -5.62 -21.96 -2.60
CA GLU A 47 -5.21 -20.93 -3.56
C GLU A 47 -6.40 -20.28 -4.24
N ARG A 48 -7.45 -21.06 -4.54
CA ARG A 48 -8.59 -20.51 -5.26
C ARG A 48 -9.31 -19.48 -4.39
N VAL A 49 -9.45 -19.77 -3.10
CA VAL A 49 -10.05 -18.81 -2.15
C VAL A 49 -9.14 -17.59 -1.99
N ALA A 50 -7.84 -17.80 -1.81
CA ALA A 50 -6.88 -16.70 -1.67
C ALA A 50 -6.87 -15.79 -2.91
N GLU A 51 -6.85 -16.36 -4.12
CA GLU A 51 -6.94 -15.63 -5.39
C GLU A 51 -8.24 -14.83 -5.47
N THR A 52 -9.39 -15.46 -5.22
CA THR A 52 -10.69 -14.78 -5.28
C THR A 52 -10.78 -13.60 -4.31
N LEU A 53 -10.36 -13.79 -3.05
CA LEU A 53 -10.41 -12.73 -2.05
C LEU A 53 -9.39 -11.62 -2.33
N ALA A 54 -8.19 -11.98 -2.77
CA ALA A 54 -7.13 -11.02 -3.12
C ALA A 54 -7.48 -10.16 -4.33
N SER A 55 -8.25 -10.68 -5.30
CA SER A 55 -8.68 -9.92 -6.47
C SER A 55 -9.68 -8.80 -6.14
N ILE A 56 -10.45 -8.92 -5.04
CA ILE A 56 -11.45 -7.93 -4.63
C ILE A 56 -10.82 -6.57 -4.33
N PRO A 57 -9.89 -6.42 -3.35
CA PRO A 57 -9.30 -5.13 -3.02
C PRO A 57 -8.46 -4.58 -4.18
N THR A 58 -7.81 -5.45 -4.97
CA THR A 58 -7.06 -4.99 -6.15
C THR A 58 -7.94 -4.37 -7.23
N ALA A 59 -9.05 -5.03 -7.60
CA ALA A 59 -9.98 -4.47 -8.58
C ALA A 59 -10.73 -3.24 -8.05
N LEU A 60 -11.08 -3.23 -6.77
CA LEU A 60 -11.69 -2.07 -6.12
C LEU A 60 -10.75 -0.87 -6.14
N PHE A 61 -9.45 -1.05 -5.86
CA PHE A 61 -8.48 0.03 -5.89
C PHE A 61 -8.39 0.67 -7.28
N VAL A 62 -8.26 -0.15 -8.34
CA VAL A 62 -8.26 0.33 -9.73
C VAL A 62 -9.55 1.08 -10.07
N THR A 63 -10.70 0.56 -9.63
CA THR A 63 -12.00 1.22 -9.82
C THR A 63 -12.00 2.60 -9.17
N SER A 64 -11.59 2.65 -7.90
CA SER A 64 -11.57 3.88 -7.10
C SER A 64 -10.64 4.91 -7.72
N ALA A 65 -9.39 4.54 -8.04
CA ALA A 65 -8.40 5.46 -8.59
C ALA A 65 -8.83 6.03 -9.95
N LEU A 66 -9.44 5.22 -10.84
CA LEU A 66 -10.00 5.74 -12.09
C LEU A 66 -11.17 6.70 -11.87
N HIS A 67 -11.98 6.48 -10.84
CA HIS A 67 -13.08 7.37 -10.49
C HIS A 67 -12.57 8.65 -9.83
N ASP A 68 -11.53 8.57 -9.00
CA ASP A 68 -10.79 9.70 -8.40
C ASP A 68 -10.23 10.62 -9.49
N ASP A 69 -9.45 10.07 -10.44
CA ASP A 69 -8.92 10.84 -11.58
C ASP A 69 -10.04 11.53 -12.37
N ALA A 70 -11.20 10.89 -12.49
CA ALA A 70 -12.35 11.45 -13.17
C ALA A 70 -12.98 12.62 -12.43
N ILE A 71 -12.79 12.73 -11.12
CA ILE A 71 -13.22 13.85 -10.29
C ILE A 71 -12.14 14.93 -10.35
N ASP A 72 -10.89 14.59 -10.02
CA ASP A 72 -9.80 15.55 -9.77
C ASP A 72 -9.24 16.17 -11.04
N ASP A 73 -9.00 15.36 -12.08
CA ASP A 73 -8.38 15.84 -13.32
C ASP A 73 -9.39 16.37 -14.35
N ALA A 74 -10.70 16.33 -14.03
CA ALA A 74 -11.76 16.63 -14.98
C ALA A 74 -11.58 17.97 -15.69
N ASP A 75 -11.13 18.99 -14.95
CA ASP A 75 -10.93 20.34 -15.46
C ASP A 75 -9.60 20.49 -16.22
N ARG A 76 -8.57 19.72 -15.86
CA ARG A 76 -7.26 19.68 -16.53
C ARG A 76 -7.34 19.12 -17.96
N TRP A 77 -8.33 18.25 -18.23
CA TRP A 77 -8.52 17.65 -19.55
C TRP A 77 -9.08 18.58 -20.63
N GLY A 78 -9.57 19.78 -20.26
CA GLY A 78 -9.99 20.82 -21.20
C GLY A 78 -10.96 20.33 -22.29
N ALA A 79 -10.57 20.45 -23.57
CA ALA A 79 -11.42 20.10 -24.71
C ALA A 79 -11.76 18.60 -24.79
N ASP A 80 -10.94 17.74 -24.18
CA ASP A 80 -11.14 16.29 -24.16
C ASP A 80 -11.92 15.81 -22.94
N ARG A 81 -12.30 16.71 -22.01
CA ARG A 81 -12.97 16.39 -20.74
C ARG A 81 -14.06 15.33 -20.86
N LYS A 82 -15.03 15.52 -21.77
CA LYS A 82 -16.13 14.55 -21.93
C LYS A 82 -15.65 13.16 -22.35
N ARG A 83 -14.63 13.08 -23.23
CA ARG A 83 -14.08 11.80 -23.68
C ARG A 83 -13.36 11.12 -22.51
N ARG A 84 -12.50 11.85 -21.81
CA ARG A 84 -11.70 11.34 -20.69
C ARG A 84 -12.56 10.90 -19.51
N LEU A 85 -13.59 11.68 -19.15
CA LEU A 85 -14.59 11.28 -18.15
C LEU A 85 -15.26 9.95 -18.52
N ASN A 86 -15.73 9.83 -19.76
CA ASN A 86 -16.36 8.59 -20.21
C ASN A 86 -15.39 7.41 -20.20
N GLU A 87 -14.13 7.62 -20.60
CA GLU A 87 -13.08 6.59 -20.59
C GLU A 87 -12.79 6.10 -19.17
N HIS A 88 -12.53 6.99 -18.21
CA HIS A 88 -12.18 6.62 -16.83
C HIS A 88 -13.37 6.01 -16.09
N VAL A 89 -14.54 6.68 -16.09
CA VAL A 89 -15.73 6.18 -15.38
C VAL A 89 -16.18 4.83 -15.93
N SER A 90 -16.28 4.68 -17.26
CA SER A 90 -16.74 3.42 -17.84
C SER A 90 -15.72 2.30 -17.64
N THR A 91 -14.41 2.60 -17.67
CA THR A 91 -13.37 1.60 -17.41
C THR A 91 -13.42 1.17 -15.95
N GLY A 92 -13.53 2.11 -15.00
CA GLY A 92 -13.72 1.81 -13.58
C GLY A 92 -14.96 0.97 -13.33
N ASP A 93 -16.10 1.31 -13.93
CA ASP A 93 -17.35 0.51 -13.82
C ASP A 93 -17.17 -0.91 -14.34
N LEU A 94 -16.43 -1.08 -15.45
CA LEU A 94 -16.11 -2.40 -16.00
C LEU A 94 -15.17 -3.17 -15.05
N VAL A 95 -14.18 -2.51 -14.44
CA VAL A 95 -13.31 -3.13 -13.43
C VAL A 95 -14.11 -3.57 -12.22
N PHE A 96 -15.05 -2.76 -11.76
CA PHE A 96 -15.93 -3.09 -10.65
C PHE A 96 -16.72 -4.37 -10.90
N THR A 97 -17.04 -4.72 -12.17
CA THR A 97 -17.70 -6.00 -12.44
C THR A 97 -16.86 -7.21 -12.05
N ALA A 98 -15.52 -7.14 -12.09
CA ALA A 98 -14.64 -8.20 -11.63
C ALA A 98 -14.76 -8.44 -10.11
N VAL A 99 -15.07 -7.40 -9.33
CA VAL A 99 -15.36 -7.50 -7.88
C VAL A 99 -16.64 -8.30 -7.67
N LEU A 100 -17.68 -8.03 -8.46
CA LEU A 100 -18.95 -8.74 -8.39
C LEU A 100 -18.79 -10.21 -8.82
N GLU A 101 -17.97 -10.48 -9.83
CA GLU A 101 -17.64 -11.83 -10.27
C GLU A 101 -16.87 -12.60 -9.18
N ALA A 102 -15.83 -12.01 -8.59
CA ALA A 102 -15.09 -12.60 -7.47
C ALA A 102 -16.01 -12.88 -6.26
N ALA A 103 -16.91 -11.94 -5.94
CA ALA A 103 -17.89 -12.13 -4.87
C ALA A 103 -18.88 -13.28 -5.19
N ALA A 104 -19.32 -13.41 -6.44
CA ALA A 104 -20.23 -14.47 -6.87
C ALA A 104 -19.57 -15.86 -6.92
N GLU A 105 -18.26 -15.92 -7.22
CA GLU A 105 -17.47 -17.15 -7.29
C GLU A 105 -16.94 -17.63 -5.93
N SER A 106 -17.13 -16.81 -4.90
CA SER A 106 -16.70 -17.10 -3.53
C SER A 106 -17.33 -18.41 -3.02
N PRO A 107 -16.54 -19.29 -2.37
CA PRO A 107 -17.02 -20.59 -1.93
C PRO A 107 -18.22 -20.48 -0.98
N SER A 108 -19.11 -21.48 -1.04
CA SER A 108 -20.23 -21.60 -0.09
C SER A 108 -19.71 -21.69 1.34
N GLY A 109 -19.81 -20.61 2.11
CA GLY A 109 -19.32 -20.50 3.48
C GLY A 109 -18.44 -19.28 3.75
N VAL A 110 -18.00 -18.56 2.71
CA VAL A 110 -17.39 -17.24 2.86
C VAL A 110 -18.49 -16.19 2.83
N ASP A 111 -18.69 -15.47 3.94
CA ASP A 111 -19.64 -14.36 4.00
C ASP A 111 -18.92 -13.05 3.71
N LEU A 112 -19.11 -12.54 2.50
CA LEU A 112 -18.54 -11.27 2.06
C LEU A 112 -19.41 -10.05 2.40
N THR A 113 -20.55 -10.24 3.05
CA THR A 113 -21.46 -9.12 3.36
C THR A 113 -20.75 -7.98 4.10
N PRO A 114 -19.95 -8.24 5.15
CA PRO A 114 -19.22 -7.17 5.85
C PRO A 114 -18.21 -6.46 4.94
N ALA A 115 -17.35 -7.21 4.24
CA ALA A 115 -16.36 -6.65 3.31
C ALA A 115 -16.98 -5.84 2.16
N LEU A 116 -18.17 -6.23 1.67
CA LEU A 116 -18.88 -5.50 0.62
C LEU A 116 -19.64 -4.27 1.16
N GLU A 117 -19.91 -4.19 2.45
CA GLU A 117 -20.41 -2.96 3.08
C GLU A 117 -19.32 -1.88 3.10
N THR A 118 -18.06 -2.27 3.31
CA THR A 118 -16.88 -1.39 3.25
C THR A 118 -16.73 -0.67 1.90
N VAL A 119 -17.21 -1.26 0.79
CA VAL A 119 -17.26 -0.59 -0.52
C VAL A 119 -18.11 0.69 -0.48
N ARG A 120 -19.22 0.67 0.26
CA ARG A 120 -20.07 1.86 0.43
C ARG A 120 -19.40 2.89 1.33
N GLU A 121 -18.63 2.44 2.32
CA GLU A 121 -17.88 3.30 3.22
C GLU A 121 -16.77 4.04 2.45
N ILE A 122 -16.00 3.33 1.62
CA ILE A 122 -15.01 3.93 0.69
C ILE A 122 -15.66 5.05 -0.15
N GLY A 123 -16.79 4.74 -0.81
CA GLY A 123 -17.48 5.75 -1.62
C GLY A 123 -18.09 6.89 -0.81
N SER A 124 -18.46 6.65 0.46
CA SER A 124 -19.00 7.70 1.34
C SER A 124 -17.90 8.62 1.87
N GLY A 125 -16.73 8.07 2.21
CA GLY A 125 -15.54 8.83 2.60
C GLY A 125 -15.07 9.76 1.49
N GLN A 126 -15.05 9.26 0.24
CA GLN A 126 -14.73 10.09 -0.94
C GLN A 126 -15.72 11.26 -1.13
N LEU A 127 -17.02 11.04 -0.90
CA LEU A 127 -18.00 12.12 -0.96
C LEU A 127 -17.91 13.10 0.22
N ALA A 128 -17.46 12.63 1.39
CA ALA A 128 -17.29 13.48 2.57
C ALA A 128 -16.08 14.42 2.43
N GLU A 129 -15.04 14.00 1.70
CA GLU A 129 -13.87 14.83 1.40
C GLU A 129 -14.25 16.11 0.62
N GLU A 130 -15.19 16.02 -0.32
CA GLU A 130 -15.73 17.17 -1.04
C GLU A 130 -16.44 18.20 -0.12
N GLU A 131 -16.84 17.79 1.07
CA GLU A 131 -17.49 18.64 2.08
C GLU A 131 -16.51 19.15 3.15
N PHE A 132 -15.24 18.74 3.11
CA PHE A 132 -14.22 19.08 4.11
C PHE A 132 -13.78 20.55 4.01
N ASP A 133 -14.16 21.37 4.99
CA ASP A 133 -13.78 22.79 5.04
C ASP A 133 -12.45 23.01 5.78
N ALA A 134 -11.39 23.07 4.98
CA ALA A 134 -10.03 23.42 5.35
C ALA A 134 -9.88 24.58 6.35
N ALA A 135 -10.69 25.64 6.19
CA ALA A 135 -10.55 26.85 7.00
C ALA A 135 -11.03 26.65 8.45
N THR A 136 -11.76 25.57 8.71
CA THR A 136 -12.34 25.25 10.02
C THR A 136 -11.94 23.89 10.56
N ALA A 137 -11.30 23.07 9.74
CA ALA A 137 -10.86 21.73 10.10
C ALA A 137 -9.87 21.76 11.27
N THR A 138 -10.11 20.87 12.23
CA THR A 138 -9.16 20.57 13.29
C THR A 138 -8.22 19.45 12.88
N VAL A 139 -7.15 19.26 13.65
CA VAL A 139 -6.25 18.12 13.51
C VAL A 139 -7.00 16.79 13.59
N ASP A 140 -7.94 16.68 14.53
CA ASP A 140 -8.73 15.47 14.71
C ASP A 140 -9.58 15.22 13.47
N ASP A 141 -10.18 16.26 12.88
CA ASP A 141 -10.95 16.12 11.62
C ASP A 141 -10.04 15.65 10.46
N ALA A 142 -8.80 16.13 10.38
CA ALA A 142 -7.85 15.70 9.35
C ALA A 142 -7.37 14.26 9.54
N ILE A 143 -7.23 13.80 10.79
CA ILE A 143 -6.91 12.41 11.12
C ILE A 143 -8.12 11.51 10.80
N ASP A 144 -9.32 11.92 11.19
CA ASP A 144 -10.56 11.21 10.90
C ASP A 144 -10.75 11.07 9.39
N ARG A 145 -10.45 12.10 8.59
CA ARG A 145 -10.42 12.01 7.12
C ARG A 145 -9.49 10.90 6.61
N VAL A 146 -8.25 10.84 7.12
CA VAL A 146 -7.28 9.79 6.74
C VAL A 146 -7.81 8.40 7.14
N GLU A 147 -8.47 8.29 8.29
CA GLU A 147 -9.05 7.03 8.74
C GLU A 147 -10.26 6.61 7.87
N GLU A 148 -11.16 7.53 7.55
CA GLU A 148 -12.38 7.26 6.76
C GLU A 148 -12.09 6.99 5.27
N ARG A 149 -11.00 7.55 4.70
CA ARG A 149 -10.62 7.35 3.29
C ARG A 149 -9.51 6.30 3.10
N GLY A 150 -8.46 6.37 3.90
CA GLY A 150 -7.26 5.52 3.78
C GLY A 150 -7.40 4.21 4.55
N CYS A 151 -7.66 4.29 5.85
CA CYS A 151 -7.68 3.09 6.72
C CYS A 151 -8.79 2.10 6.37
N VAL A 152 -9.92 2.58 5.82
CA VAL A 152 -11.04 1.74 5.38
C VAL A 152 -10.63 0.65 4.38
N TRP A 153 -9.57 0.86 3.60
CA TRP A 153 -8.99 -0.18 2.73
C TRP A 153 -8.30 -1.31 3.52
N GLY A 154 -7.69 -0.96 4.65
CA GLY A 154 -7.15 -1.92 5.62
C GLY A 154 -8.26 -2.72 6.30
N ASP A 155 -9.38 -2.07 6.63
CA ASP A 155 -10.57 -2.75 7.16
C ASP A 155 -11.15 -3.73 6.13
N LEU A 156 -11.28 -3.32 4.86
CA LEU A 156 -11.68 -4.21 3.77
C LEU A 156 -10.80 -5.46 3.70
N ALA A 157 -9.47 -5.29 3.73
CA ALA A 157 -8.54 -6.41 3.67
C ALA A 157 -8.69 -7.34 4.89
N ALA A 158 -8.83 -6.79 6.09
CA ALA A 158 -9.03 -7.55 7.31
C ALA A 158 -10.37 -8.29 7.32
N ASP A 159 -11.45 -7.68 6.82
CA ASP A 159 -12.78 -8.28 6.75
C ASP A 159 -12.85 -9.41 5.72
N LEU A 160 -12.12 -9.29 4.61
CA LEU A 160 -11.93 -10.39 3.66
C LEU A 160 -11.20 -11.57 4.31
N VAL A 161 -10.17 -11.31 5.11
CA VAL A 161 -9.48 -12.36 5.90
C VAL A 161 -10.43 -12.96 6.94
N ALA A 162 -11.22 -12.14 7.62
CA ALA A 162 -12.22 -12.59 8.59
C ALA A 162 -13.28 -13.50 7.97
N ALA A 163 -13.68 -13.23 6.72
CA ALA A 163 -14.66 -14.02 5.98
C ALA A 163 -14.23 -15.50 5.76
N THR A 164 -12.93 -15.82 5.95
CA THR A 164 -12.44 -17.21 5.95
C THR A 164 -12.89 -18.01 7.17
N GLY A 165 -13.23 -17.33 8.27
CA GLY A 165 -13.64 -17.93 9.55
C GLY A 165 -12.54 -18.74 10.23
N ARG A 166 -11.25 -18.44 9.95
CA ARG A 166 -10.11 -19.22 10.47
C ARG A 166 -9.32 -18.55 11.58
N TYR A 167 -9.37 -17.22 11.66
CA TYR A 167 -8.70 -16.44 12.68
C TYR A 167 -9.63 -16.23 13.88
N SER A 168 -9.08 -16.16 15.10
CA SER A 168 -9.84 -15.69 16.27
C SER A 168 -10.06 -14.18 16.20
N ASP A 169 -10.99 -13.67 17.01
CA ASP A 169 -11.27 -12.24 17.09
C ASP A 169 -9.99 -11.45 17.45
N GLU A 170 -9.18 -11.93 18.39
CA GLU A 170 -7.93 -11.28 18.77
C GLU A 170 -6.89 -11.27 17.64
N GLN A 171 -6.82 -12.36 16.86
CA GLN A 171 -5.93 -12.43 15.71
C GLN A 171 -6.38 -11.48 14.60
N LEU A 172 -7.69 -11.37 14.38
CA LEU A 172 -8.26 -10.43 13.43
C LEU A 172 -8.05 -8.98 13.87
N ASP A 173 -8.11 -8.68 15.17
CA ASP A 173 -7.77 -7.36 15.69
C ASP A 173 -6.31 -7.00 15.38
N SER A 174 -5.37 -7.94 15.51
CA SER A 174 -3.97 -7.72 15.10
C SER A 174 -3.84 -7.53 13.59
N VAL A 175 -4.49 -8.38 12.77
CA VAL A 175 -4.49 -8.24 11.29
C VAL A 175 -5.04 -6.88 10.87
N ARG A 176 -6.16 -6.46 11.45
CA ARG A 176 -6.78 -5.16 11.21
C ARG A 176 -5.85 -4.03 11.63
N THR A 177 -5.25 -4.10 12.82
CA THR A 177 -4.27 -3.10 13.29
C THR A 177 -3.10 -2.95 12.32
N ILE A 178 -2.55 -4.05 11.82
CA ILE A 178 -1.46 -4.02 10.83
C ILE A 178 -1.91 -3.32 9.55
N ALA A 179 -3.08 -3.71 9.02
CA ALA A 179 -3.59 -3.20 7.75
C ALA A 179 -3.98 -1.72 7.83
N THR A 180 -4.79 -1.33 8.82
CA THR A 180 -5.31 0.03 8.94
C THR A 180 -4.21 1.03 9.27
N ASN A 181 -3.31 0.73 10.22
CA ASN A 181 -2.19 1.63 10.51
C ASN A 181 -1.18 1.67 9.36
N GLY A 182 -1.01 0.58 8.60
CA GLY A 182 -0.19 0.57 7.39
C GLY A 182 -0.72 1.55 6.34
N LEU A 183 -2.02 1.52 6.08
CA LEU A 183 -2.70 2.42 5.15
C LEU A 183 -2.71 3.86 5.66
N PHE A 184 -2.93 4.08 6.96
CA PHE A 184 -2.77 5.39 7.58
C PHE A 184 -1.39 6.00 7.29
N VAL A 185 -0.33 5.23 7.54
CA VAL A 185 1.06 5.68 7.34
C VAL A 185 1.31 6.00 5.87
N LEU A 186 0.84 5.16 4.94
CA LEU A 186 0.98 5.41 3.52
C LEU A 186 0.24 6.68 3.10
N THR A 187 -1.02 6.87 3.49
CA THR A 187 -1.80 8.07 3.17
C THR A 187 -1.16 9.35 3.72
N VAL A 188 -0.62 9.33 4.94
CA VAL A 188 0.07 10.52 5.49
C VAL A 188 1.37 10.85 4.73
N ILE A 189 2.10 9.83 4.27
CA ILE A 189 3.31 10.03 3.47
C ILE A 189 2.95 10.53 2.07
N ASP A 190 1.86 10.03 1.50
CA ASP A 190 1.30 10.43 0.21
C ASP A 190 0.83 11.89 0.24
N ASP A 191 -0.02 12.27 1.21
CA ASP A 191 -0.44 13.66 1.51
C ASP A 191 0.78 14.61 1.61
N LEU A 192 1.91 14.12 2.15
CA LEU A 192 3.12 14.92 2.26
C LEU A 192 3.85 15.03 0.93
N ALA A 193 3.96 13.94 0.17
CA ALA A 193 4.61 13.93 -1.13
C ALA A 193 3.86 14.81 -2.14
N ASP A 194 2.53 14.74 -2.12
CA ASP A 194 1.62 15.40 -3.05
C ASP A 194 1.18 16.79 -2.59
N LEU A 195 1.72 17.27 -1.46
CA LEU A 195 1.45 18.59 -0.91
C LEU A 195 1.45 19.75 -1.93
N PRO A 196 2.37 19.82 -2.94
CA PRO A 196 2.30 20.86 -3.95
C PRO A 196 1.03 20.78 -4.81
N ASP A 197 0.67 19.58 -5.25
CA ASP A 197 -0.50 19.34 -6.09
C ASP A 197 -1.79 19.52 -5.28
N ASP A 198 -1.80 19.08 -4.01
CA ASP A 198 -2.90 19.32 -3.08
C ASP A 198 -3.19 20.81 -2.91
N VAL A 199 -2.16 21.62 -2.66
CA VAL A 199 -2.30 23.08 -2.53
C VAL A 199 -2.83 23.69 -3.83
N GLU A 200 -2.35 23.26 -5.00
CA GLU A 200 -2.81 23.76 -6.30
C GLU A 200 -4.28 23.39 -6.58
N ASN A 201 -4.70 22.21 -6.13
CA ASN A 201 -6.07 21.72 -6.27
C ASN A 201 -7.01 22.23 -5.16
N GLY A 202 -6.47 22.89 -4.14
CA GLY A 202 -7.25 23.36 -2.99
C GLY A 202 -7.67 22.25 -2.03
N ILE A 203 -7.00 21.10 -2.09
CA ILE A 203 -7.19 19.97 -1.19
C ILE A 203 -6.43 20.26 0.11
N THR A 204 -7.09 20.03 1.24
CA THR A 204 -6.48 20.27 2.55
C THR A 204 -6.21 18.96 3.26
N THR A 205 -4.93 18.62 3.30
CA THR A 205 -4.39 17.41 3.90
C THR A 205 -3.80 17.67 5.29
N LEU A 206 -3.46 16.61 6.01
CA LEU A 206 -2.95 16.69 7.38
C LEU A 206 -1.73 17.63 7.54
N PRO A 207 -0.75 17.68 6.61
CA PRO A 207 0.36 18.63 6.70
C PRO A 207 -0.09 20.10 6.74
N LEU A 208 -1.11 20.47 5.97
CA LEU A 208 -1.64 21.84 5.92
C LEU A 208 -2.47 22.17 7.15
N VAL A 209 -3.28 21.24 7.65
CA VAL A 209 -4.07 21.45 8.88
C VAL A 209 -3.17 21.61 10.11
N TRP A 210 -2.03 20.91 10.13
CA TRP A 210 -1.03 21.09 11.19
C TRP A 210 -0.19 22.34 11.08
N PHE A 211 -0.18 22.97 9.91
CA PHE A 211 0.57 24.19 9.72
C PHE A 211 -0.17 25.37 10.34
N ASP A 212 0.38 25.92 11.42
CA ASP A 212 -0.21 27.06 12.15
C ASP A 212 -0.17 28.40 11.38
N GLY A 213 0.31 28.42 10.13
CA GLY A 213 0.32 29.59 9.25
C GLY A 213 -0.91 29.64 8.33
N ASP A 214 -1.33 30.85 7.95
CA ASP A 214 -2.43 31.04 6.99
C ASP A 214 -1.91 30.83 5.55
N PRO A 215 -2.39 29.80 4.81
CA PRO A 215 -1.97 29.54 3.44
C PRO A 215 -2.15 30.74 2.50
N ASP A 216 -3.17 31.58 2.74
CA ASP A 216 -3.47 32.77 1.92
C ASP A 216 -2.44 33.90 2.10
N GLU A 217 -1.60 33.85 3.14
CA GLU A 217 -0.53 34.83 3.36
C GLU A 217 0.70 34.60 2.45
N TYR A 218 0.78 33.43 1.80
CA TYR A 218 1.91 33.04 0.97
C TYR A 218 1.69 33.43 -0.50
N ARG A 219 2.77 33.91 -1.14
CA ARG A 219 2.69 34.46 -2.50
C ARG A 219 2.73 33.40 -3.61
N SER A 220 3.08 32.17 -3.27
CA SER A 220 3.12 31.01 -4.16
C SER A 220 3.10 29.72 -3.36
N THR A 221 2.75 28.61 -4.01
CA THR A 221 2.77 27.25 -3.46
C THR A 221 4.15 26.89 -2.90
N GLU A 222 5.24 27.23 -3.61
CA GLU A 222 6.60 26.94 -3.15
C GLU A 222 6.94 27.68 -1.86
N ALA A 223 6.50 28.94 -1.71
CA ALA A 223 6.74 29.71 -0.50
C ALA A 223 5.97 29.16 0.72
N LEU A 224 4.78 28.60 0.48
CA LEU A 224 4.01 27.89 1.51
C LEU A 224 4.71 26.59 1.91
N ILE A 225 5.12 25.77 0.94
CA ILE A 225 5.83 24.51 1.20
C ILE A 225 7.13 24.76 1.97
N ASP A 226 7.93 25.75 1.58
CA ASP A 226 9.15 26.13 2.30
C ASP A 226 8.86 26.48 3.76
N ALA A 227 7.71 27.11 4.04
CA ALA A 227 7.30 27.46 5.39
C ALA A 227 6.81 26.24 6.18
N VAL A 228 6.06 25.34 5.56
CA VAL A 228 5.68 24.04 6.15
C VAL A 228 6.93 23.24 6.51
N LEU A 229 7.88 23.11 5.57
CA LEU A 229 9.15 22.39 5.77
C LEU A 229 10.04 23.01 6.86
N ALA A 230 9.92 24.33 7.11
CA ALA A 230 10.67 25.04 8.14
C ALA A 230 9.95 25.07 9.50
N SER A 231 8.72 24.58 9.59
CA SER A 231 7.92 24.49 10.82
C SER A 231 8.21 23.20 11.60
N ASP A 232 7.43 22.94 12.65
CA ASP A 232 7.45 21.68 13.40
C ASP A 232 6.56 20.58 12.78
N VAL A 233 5.85 20.87 11.69
CA VAL A 233 4.99 19.90 10.97
C VAL A 233 5.75 18.62 10.57
N PRO A 234 6.97 18.69 9.97
CA PRO A 234 7.71 17.48 9.62
C PRO A 234 8.01 16.56 10.82
N ASP A 235 8.39 17.15 11.96
CA ASP A 235 8.70 16.39 13.18
C ASP A 235 7.42 15.76 13.76
N ARG A 236 6.29 16.48 13.74
CA ARG A 236 4.99 15.97 14.21
C ARG A 236 4.46 14.84 13.33
N LEU A 237 4.62 14.94 12.00
CA LEU A 237 4.30 13.85 11.06
C LEU A 237 5.18 12.63 11.31
N ALA A 238 6.48 12.83 11.53
CA ALA A 238 7.40 11.75 11.86
C ALA A 238 7.01 11.03 13.17
N ASP A 239 6.66 11.79 14.22
CA ASP A 239 6.20 11.24 15.50
C ASP A 239 4.89 10.44 15.36
N LEU A 240 3.92 10.96 14.58
CA LEU A 240 2.66 10.27 14.32
C LEU A 240 2.88 8.96 13.54
N VAL A 241 3.67 9.01 12.46
CA VAL A 241 4.02 7.83 11.67
C VAL A 241 4.79 6.81 12.52
N ALA A 242 5.72 7.25 13.36
CA ALA A 242 6.45 6.39 14.28
C ALA A 242 5.51 5.68 15.28
N ALA A 243 4.54 6.39 15.86
CA ALA A 243 3.56 5.79 16.76
C ALA A 243 2.71 4.72 16.07
N ARG A 244 2.27 4.98 14.83
CA ARG A 244 1.48 4.03 14.02
C ARG A 244 2.31 2.81 13.62
N ARG A 245 3.59 2.99 13.25
CA ARG A 245 4.52 1.88 12.97
C ARG A 245 4.78 1.00 14.20
N ALA A 246 4.98 1.60 15.38
CA ALA A 246 5.13 0.85 16.62
C ALA A 246 3.88 0.01 16.96
N ALA A 247 2.69 0.51 16.63
CA ALA A 247 1.45 -0.25 16.77
C ALA A 247 1.39 -1.45 15.80
N ILE A 248 1.83 -1.26 14.54
CA ILE A 248 1.95 -2.35 13.55
C ILE A 248 2.91 -3.44 14.06
N GLU A 249 4.09 -3.05 14.56
CA GLU A 249 5.11 -3.99 15.04
C GLU A 249 4.64 -4.79 16.26
N THR A 250 3.97 -4.11 17.20
CA THR A 250 3.36 -4.74 18.37
C THR A 250 2.31 -5.76 17.93
N ALA A 251 1.38 -5.36 17.04
CA ALA A 251 0.35 -6.25 16.52
C ALA A 251 0.94 -7.42 15.72
N ALA A 252 2.00 -7.21 14.94
CA ALA A 252 2.67 -8.27 14.19
C ALA A 252 3.34 -9.28 15.13
N SER A 253 3.95 -8.82 16.22
CA SER A 253 4.56 -9.66 17.24
C SER A 253 3.52 -10.46 18.03
N GLU A 254 2.43 -9.82 18.44
CA GLU A 254 1.29 -10.49 19.10
C GLU A 254 0.64 -11.53 18.18
N LEU A 255 0.42 -11.17 16.92
CA LEU A 255 -0.13 -12.07 15.90
C LEU A 255 0.80 -13.27 15.71
N SER A 256 2.09 -13.04 15.46
CA SER A 256 3.09 -14.10 15.29
C SER A 256 3.13 -15.05 16.51
N ALA A 257 3.10 -14.52 17.73
CA ALA A 257 3.07 -15.32 18.95
C ALA A 257 1.77 -16.12 19.12
N SER A 258 0.65 -15.61 18.61
CA SER A 258 -0.65 -16.28 18.65
C SER A 258 -0.82 -17.34 17.55
N LEU A 259 -0.14 -17.18 16.42
CA LEU A 259 -0.22 -18.09 15.29
C LEU A 259 0.57 -19.36 15.60
N ALA A 260 -0.12 -20.50 15.62
CA ALA A 260 0.51 -21.81 15.74
C ALA A 260 1.12 -22.26 14.38
N ARG A 261 1.92 -21.40 13.74
CA ARG A 261 2.50 -21.60 12.41
C ARG A 261 4.02 -21.59 12.47
N SER A 262 4.66 -22.48 11.72
CA SER A 262 6.12 -22.53 11.65
C SER A 262 6.65 -21.46 10.68
N PRO A 263 7.93 -21.06 10.82
CA PRO A 263 8.57 -20.16 9.85
C PRO A 263 8.47 -20.64 8.40
N GLU A 264 8.50 -21.96 8.15
CA GLU A 264 8.30 -22.52 6.80
C GLU A 264 6.90 -22.27 6.27
N ALA A 265 5.87 -22.32 7.11
CA ALA A 265 4.49 -22.05 6.70
C ALA A 265 4.29 -20.57 6.37
N LEU A 266 4.92 -19.67 7.14
CA LEU A 266 4.93 -18.23 6.84
C LEU A 266 5.67 -17.96 5.53
N LEU A 267 6.83 -18.59 5.31
CA LEU A 267 7.58 -18.47 4.07
C LEU A 267 6.80 -19.01 2.87
N ASP A 268 6.12 -20.15 3.00
CA ASP A 268 5.28 -20.72 1.94
C ASP A 268 4.14 -19.78 1.56
N ALA A 269 3.41 -19.24 2.56
CA ALA A 269 2.34 -18.29 2.35
C ALA A 269 2.85 -17.01 1.66
N ALA A 270 3.99 -16.46 2.11
CA ALA A 270 4.61 -15.29 1.49
C ALA A 270 5.07 -15.56 0.06
N ALA A 271 5.69 -16.72 -0.18
CA ALA A 271 6.15 -17.12 -1.50
C ALA A 271 4.99 -17.25 -2.51
N ARG A 272 3.82 -17.74 -2.06
CA ARG A 272 2.61 -17.90 -2.86
C ARG A 272 1.90 -16.56 -3.09
N ALA A 273 1.76 -15.72 -2.07
CA ALA A 273 1.20 -14.38 -2.22
C ALA A 273 2.02 -13.52 -3.20
N LEU A 274 3.35 -13.51 -3.06
CA LEU A 274 4.23 -12.79 -3.98
C LEU A 274 4.27 -13.40 -5.38
N ALA A 275 4.13 -14.73 -5.50
CA ALA A 275 3.98 -15.36 -6.82
C ALA A 275 2.70 -14.88 -7.49
N TRP A 276 1.57 -14.91 -6.76
CA TRP A 276 0.30 -14.43 -7.26
C TRP A 276 0.38 -12.98 -7.71
N TYR A 277 0.95 -12.09 -6.88
CA TYR A 277 1.18 -10.69 -7.24
C TYR A 277 1.99 -10.58 -8.54
N CYS A 278 3.19 -11.18 -8.60
CA CYS A 278 4.09 -11.05 -9.74
C CYS A 278 3.53 -11.65 -11.04
N GLU A 279 2.71 -12.70 -10.94
CA GLU A 279 2.27 -13.49 -12.10
C GLU A 279 0.87 -13.07 -12.60
N SER A 280 0.01 -12.63 -11.67
CA SER A 280 -1.42 -12.37 -11.92
C SER A 280 -1.80 -10.89 -11.89
N VAL A 281 -1.02 -10.05 -11.19
CA VAL A 281 -1.34 -8.62 -11.05
C VAL A 281 -0.28 -7.78 -11.72
N CYS A 282 0.98 -7.94 -11.30
CA CYS A 282 2.09 -7.10 -11.68
C CYS A 282 2.26 -7.01 -13.21
N SER A 283 2.23 -5.78 -13.71
CA SER A 283 2.43 -5.46 -15.13
C SER A 283 3.92 -5.54 -15.51
N VAL A 284 4.81 -5.29 -14.55
CA VAL A 284 6.27 -5.19 -14.77
C VAL A 284 6.95 -6.55 -14.60
N PRO A 285 7.72 -7.04 -15.59
CA PRO A 285 8.48 -8.27 -15.43
C PRO A 285 9.60 -8.15 -14.36
N ILE A 286 9.78 -9.20 -13.55
CA ILE A 286 10.88 -9.28 -12.56
C ILE A 286 12.26 -9.02 -13.18
N THR A 287 12.46 -9.40 -14.45
CA THR A 287 13.75 -9.19 -15.14
C THR A 287 14.10 -7.73 -15.37
N ASP A 288 13.11 -6.86 -15.33
CA ASP A 288 13.22 -5.47 -15.70
C ASP A 288 13.55 -4.61 -14.47
N THR A 289 13.18 -5.07 -13.26
CA THR A 289 13.52 -4.39 -12.00
C THR A 289 14.65 -5.06 -11.22
N VAL A 290 14.81 -6.40 -11.29
CA VAL A 290 15.87 -7.11 -10.57
C VAL A 290 16.85 -7.76 -11.53
N SER A 291 18.00 -7.09 -11.69
CA SER A 291 19.04 -7.51 -12.64
C SER A 291 19.56 -8.94 -12.35
N PRO A 292 20.10 -9.68 -13.34
CA PRO A 292 20.71 -10.98 -13.09
C PRO A 292 21.87 -10.95 -12.08
N ALA A 293 22.56 -9.81 -11.96
CA ALA A 293 23.64 -9.63 -10.98
C ALA A 293 23.07 -9.50 -9.56
N GLU A 294 22.03 -8.71 -9.39
CA GLU A 294 21.34 -8.51 -8.11
C GLU A 294 20.65 -9.78 -7.64
N ARG A 295 19.97 -10.53 -8.53
CA ARG A 295 19.41 -11.85 -8.19
C ARG A 295 20.44 -12.84 -7.68
N ARG A 296 21.66 -12.80 -8.23
CA ARG A 296 22.78 -13.62 -7.71
C ARG A 296 23.24 -13.12 -6.35
N ALA A 297 23.40 -11.80 -6.18
CA ALA A 297 23.80 -11.21 -4.91
C ALA A 297 22.81 -11.53 -3.77
N ILE A 298 21.50 -11.42 -4.03
CA ILE A 298 20.46 -11.79 -3.06
C ILE A 298 20.56 -13.27 -2.71
N ARG A 299 20.64 -14.16 -3.72
CA ARG A 299 20.76 -15.60 -3.50
C ARG A 299 22.00 -15.93 -2.65
N ASP A 300 23.16 -15.43 -3.04
CA ASP A 300 24.42 -15.63 -2.31
C ASP A 300 24.35 -15.06 -0.87
N GLY A 301 23.57 -14.00 -0.67
CA GLY A 301 23.33 -13.36 0.62
C GLY A 301 22.46 -14.20 1.56
N VAL A 302 21.34 -14.74 1.08
CA VAL A 302 20.35 -15.44 1.92
C VAL A 302 20.52 -16.96 2.00
N THR A 303 21.24 -17.57 1.05
CA THR A 303 21.55 -19.01 1.04
C THR A 303 23.03 -19.27 1.34
N GLY A 304 23.74 -18.27 1.87
CA GLY A 304 25.14 -18.36 2.24
C GLY A 304 25.34 -19.11 3.55
N ASP A 305 26.53 -18.99 4.13
CA ASP A 305 26.70 -19.36 5.53
C ASP A 305 25.95 -18.38 6.45
N GLU A 306 25.69 -18.79 7.70
CA GLU A 306 24.98 -17.97 8.70
C GLU A 306 25.57 -16.56 8.86
N ARG A 307 26.89 -16.41 8.65
CA ARG A 307 27.57 -15.11 8.66
C ARG A 307 27.16 -14.23 7.47
N SER A 308 27.06 -14.81 6.28
CA SER A 308 26.62 -14.13 5.07
C SER A 308 25.15 -13.73 5.16
N THR A 309 24.29 -14.63 5.65
CA THR A 309 22.87 -14.38 5.92
C THR A 309 22.70 -13.26 6.94
N ARG A 310 23.40 -13.33 8.08
CA ARG A 310 23.42 -12.27 9.09
C ARG A 310 23.82 -10.92 8.52
N ARG A 311 24.90 -10.87 7.72
CA ARG A 311 25.33 -9.62 7.08
C ARG A 311 24.27 -9.10 6.11
N TYR A 312 23.69 -9.97 5.28
CA TYR A 312 22.64 -9.57 4.35
C TYR A 312 21.43 -8.97 5.08
N ILE A 313 20.95 -9.62 6.15
CA ILE A 313 19.85 -9.12 6.97
C ILE A 313 20.21 -7.78 7.62
N ALA A 314 21.40 -7.67 8.21
CA ALA A 314 21.87 -6.42 8.81
C ALA A 314 21.95 -5.27 7.80
N ASP A 315 22.46 -5.54 6.59
CA ASP A 315 22.53 -4.58 5.50
C ASP A 315 21.10 -4.14 5.08
N ARG A 316 20.15 -5.08 4.96
CA ARG A 316 18.75 -4.77 4.62
C ARG A 316 18.01 -3.98 5.71
N ILE A 317 18.23 -4.28 6.99
CA ILE A 317 17.68 -3.48 8.10
C ILE A 317 18.28 -2.07 8.09
N ALA A 318 19.58 -1.95 7.82
CA ALA A 318 20.28 -0.67 7.78
C ALA A 318 19.93 0.17 6.53
N GLU A 319 19.52 -0.45 5.43
CA GLU A 319 19.05 0.20 4.20
C GLU A 319 17.59 0.67 4.36
N ASN A 320 16.70 -0.18 4.86
CA ASN A 320 15.28 0.13 5.03
C ASN A 320 15.01 0.88 6.35
N ARG A 321 15.95 1.72 6.82
CA ARG A 321 15.93 2.34 8.16
C ARG A 321 14.51 2.68 8.59
N PHE A 322 13.98 1.90 9.54
CA PHE A 322 12.97 2.41 10.44
C PHE A 322 13.56 3.71 10.99
N PRO A 323 12.90 4.87 10.79
CA PRO A 323 13.52 6.16 11.01
C PRO A 323 14.15 6.18 12.40
N ALA A 324 15.44 6.52 12.45
CA ALA A 324 16.19 6.64 13.69
C ALA A 324 15.49 7.72 14.55
N GLY A 325 14.68 7.28 15.52
CA GLY A 325 13.71 8.13 16.19
C GLY A 325 12.49 7.36 16.70
N VAL A 326 12.10 6.26 16.04
CA VAL A 326 11.43 5.16 16.74
C VAL A 326 12.45 4.68 17.77
N GLY A 327 12.07 4.64 19.06
CA GLY A 327 13.01 4.46 20.15
C GLY A 327 14.07 3.38 19.87
N ASP A 328 15.24 3.52 20.49
CA ASP A 328 16.32 2.51 20.57
C ASP A 328 15.85 1.10 21.06
N ASP A 329 14.54 0.82 21.07
CA ASP A 329 13.86 -0.31 21.68
C ASP A 329 13.19 -1.27 20.68
N VAL A 330 13.18 -1.02 19.36
CA VAL A 330 12.89 -2.09 18.39
C VAL A 330 14.17 -2.89 18.17
N ASP A 331 14.50 -3.71 19.16
CA ASP A 331 15.65 -4.59 19.15
C ASP A 331 15.34 -5.77 18.21
N ILE A 332 15.47 -5.54 16.91
CA ILE A 332 15.45 -6.63 15.92
C ILE A 332 16.66 -7.50 16.22
N ASP A 333 16.42 -8.68 16.81
CA ASP A 333 17.48 -9.65 17.07
C ASP A 333 17.95 -10.25 15.74
N ILE A 334 18.96 -9.61 15.14
CA ILE A 334 19.57 -10.02 13.87
C ILE A 334 20.08 -11.47 13.97
N ASP A 335 20.55 -11.91 15.14
CA ASP A 335 21.03 -13.27 15.33
C ASP A 335 19.86 -14.27 15.29
N GLU A 336 18.74 -13.96 15.92
CA GLU A 336 17.51 -14.76 15.85
C GLU A 336 16.97 -14.86 14.42
N PHE A 337 16.88 -13.73 13.70
CA PHE A 337 16.44 -13.72 12.31
C PHE A 337 17.39 -14.49 11.40
N ALA A 338 18.71 -14.29 11.54
CA ALA A 338 19.71 -14.99 10.74
C ALA A 338 19.67 -16.50 10.99
N SER A 339 19.50 -16.93 12.25
CA SER A 339 19.32 -18.33 12.60
C SER A 339 18.07 -18.89 11.95
N THR A 340 16.93 -18.21 12.10
CA THR A 340 15.64 -18.64 11.54
C THR A 340 15.72 -18.79 10.03
N ILE A 341 16.29 -17.81 9.31
CA ILE A 341 16.44 -17.89 7.85
C ILE A 341 17.41 -19.00 7.43
N SER A 342 18.49 -19.23 8.19
CA SER A 342 19.45 -20.30 7.88
C SER A 342 18.88 -21.71 8.07
N ASP A 343 17.83 -21.86 8.88
CA ASP A 343 17.11 -23.12 9.07
C ASP A 343 16.06 -23.38 7.98
N LEU A 344 15.70 -22.35 7.18
CA LEU A 344 14.72 -22.45 6.10
C LEU A 344 15.34 -22.99 4.80
N PRO A 345 14.54 -23.55 3.87
CA PRO A 345 15.05 -24.03 2.59
C PRO A 345 15.54 -22.88 1.68
N ASP A 346 16.78 -23.01 1.19
CA ASP A 346 17.48 -22.02 0.36
C ASP A 346 16.67 -21.47 -0.83
N ASP A 347 16.11 -22.34 -1.70
CA ASP A 347 15.47 -21.89 -2.93
C ASP A 347 14.16 -21.10 -2.67
N PRO A 348 13.26 -21.55 -1.78
CA PRO A 348 12.13 -20.73 -1.31
C PRO A 348 12.54 -19.38 -0.72
N VAL A 349 13.57 -19.32 0.14
CA VAL A 349 14.04 -18.06 0.73
C VAL A 349 14.55 -17.11 -0.36
N ALA A 350 15.46 -17.58 -1.22
CA ALA A 350 16.03 -16.76 -2.29
C ALA A 350 14.98 -16.26 -3.28
N ARG A 351 14.00 -17.11 -3.64
CA ARG A 351 12.93 -16.72 -4.55
C ARG A 351 12.02 -15.66 -3.93
N THR A 352 11.69 -15.80 -2.65
CA THR A 352 10.86 -14.85 -1.90
C THR A 352 11.58 -13.51 -1.78
N ALA A 353 12.86 -13.51 -1.38
CA ALA A 353 13.67 -12.30 -1.28
C ALA A 353 13.81 -11.56 -2.64
N ILE A 354 13.97 -12.29 -3.76
CA ILE A 354 14.00 -11.68 -5.10
C ILE A 354 12.66 -11.02 -5.45
N ARG A 355 11.52 -11.66 -5.12
CA ARG A 355 10.20 -11.09 -5.40
C ARG A 355 9.89 -9.90 -4.50
N LEU A 356 10.34 -9.91 -3.24
CA LEU A 356 10.28 -8.74 -2.37
C LEU A 356 11.11 -7.59 -2.95
N ARG A 357 12.34 -7.86 -3.42
CA ARG A 357 13.14 -6.81 -4.07
C ARG A 357 12.50 -6.26 -5.34
N HIS A 358 11.85 -7.12 -6.13
CA HIS A 358 11.08 -6.70 -7.29
C HIS A 358 9.94 -5.77 -6.90
N LEU A 359 9.19 -6.14 -5.86
CA LEU A 359 8.10 -5.35 -5.30
C LEU A 359 8.59 -3.99 -4.83
N GLU A 360 9.62 -3.95 -3.98
CA GLU A 360 10.24 -2.71 -3.51
C GLU A 360 10.59 -1.77 -4.67
N SER A 361 11.22 -2.28 -5.72
CA SER A 361 11.58 -1.45 -6.87
C SER A 361 10.39 -0.89 -7.64
N ILE A 362 9.25 -1.58 -7.65
CA ILE A 362 8.02 -1.04 -8.26
C ILE A 362 7.44 0.05 -7.37
N LEU A 363 7.40 -0.19 -6.06
CA LEU A 363 6.83 0.77 -5.11
C LEU A 363 7.68 2.03 -5.02
N ASP A 364 9.00 1.93 -4.97
CA ASP A 364 9.91 3.08 -4.96
C ASP A 364 9.72 4.00 -6.18
N ASP A 365 9.30 3.44 -7.32
CA ASP A 365 9.01 4.20 -8.54
C ASP A 365 7.59 4.80 -8.55
N LEU A 366 6.66 4.27 -7.76
CA LEU A 366 5.23 4.63 -7.77
C LEU A 366 4.79 5.48 -6.58
N LEU A 367 5.39 5.31 -5.40
CA LEU A 367 4.97 5.96 -4.17
C LEU A 367 6.13 6.16 -3.18
N HIS A 368 6.05 7.23 -2.40
CA HIS A 368 6.95 7.41 -1.27
C HIS A 368 6.50 6.50 -0.11
N THR A 369 7.43 5.71 0.45
CA THR A 369 7.14 4.78 1.56
C THR A 369 7.69 5.26 2.90
N THR A 370 8.44 6.38 2.90
CA THR A 370 9.01 7.00 4.08
C THR A 370 8.79 8.52 4.11
N ILE A 371 8.65 9.08 5.31
CA ILE A 371 8.58 10.54 5.52
C ILE A 371 9.87 11.22 5.02
N ASP A 372 11.03 10.59 5.22
CA ASP A 372 12.31 11.16 4.79
C ASP A 372 12.41 11.30 3.27
N ASP A 373 11.91 10.31 2.51
CA ASP A 373 11.89 10.37 1.05
C ASP A 373 10.91 11.43 0.55
N ALA A 374 9.70 11.50 1.10
CA ALA A 374 8.72 12.52 0.77
C ALA A 374 9.26 13.94 1.07
N LEU A 375 9.82 14.16 2.26
CA LEU A 375 10.46 15.43 2.62
C LEU A 375 11.65 15.78 1.73
N THR A 376 12.45 14.78 1.34
CA THR A 376 13.59 14.99 0.44
C THR A 376 13.14 15.39 -0.96
N SER A 377 12.06 14.77 -1.44
CA SER A 377 11.41 15.12 -2.71
C SER A 377 10.93 16.57 -2.68
N LEU A 378 10.14 16.95 -1.66
CA LEU A 378 9.66 18.33 -1.47
C LEU A 378 10.78 19.37 -1.41
N ARG A 379 11.84 19.10 -0.66
CA ARG A 379 13.01 20.00 -0.54
C ARG A 379 13.73 20.18 -1.88
N THR A 380 13.80 19.11 -2.68
CA THR A 380 14.41 19.14 -4.01
C THR A 380 13.56 19.96 -4.98
N ALA A 381 12.23 19.78 -4.94
CA ALA A 381 11.28 20.54 -5.75
C ALA A 381 11.25 22.04 -5.40
N SER A 382 11.44 22.40 -4.13
CA SER A 382 11.41 23.79 -3.66
C SER A 382 12.71 24.57 -3.93
N THR A 383 13.79 23.90 -4.38
CA THR A 383 15.07 24.56 -4.67
C THR A 383 15.13 25.05 -6.13
N PRO A 384 15.38 26.35 -6.41
CA PRO A 384 15.50 26.83 -7.78
C PRO A 384 16.67 26.15 -8.52
N PRO A 385 16.56 25.83 -9.84
CA PRO A 385 17.68 25.34 -10.60
C PRO A 385 18.80 26.38 -10.60
N SER A 386 19.97 25.97 -10.12
CA SER A 386 21.19 26.79 -9.99
C SER A 386 21.76 27.25 -11.32
#